data_AF-Q1N6G8-F1
#
_entry.id   AF-Q1N6G8-F1
#
_cell.length_a   1.000
_cell.length_b   1.000
_cell.length_c   1.000
_cell.angle_alpha   90.00
_cell.angle_beta   90.00
_cell.angle_gamma   90.00
#
_symmetry.space_group_name_H-M   'P 1'
#
loop_
_entity.id
_entity.type
_entity.pdbx_description
1 polymer ?
#
loop_
_entity_poly.entity_id
_entity_poly.type
_entity_poly.pdbx_seq_one_letter_code
_entity_poly.pdbx_strand_id
1 'polypeptide(L)'
;MTSSVDPKRTPHFTSQKVGDYDWQALAKGLPGCQNIRGKLGENIQFLSRFISHESLYGDSEGARELIKALLLLESVDAPVSTSVISQTRKSLEYLTAYRGMLYEVGADAELCMRFDQLVQTFHSLLSLRDKARLGLMCSYGQLSQQLDIAS
;
A
#
# COMPACT_ATOMS: atom_id res chain seq x y z
N MET A 1 -36.10 26.16 8.55
CA MET A 1 -35.33 25.66 7.40
C MET A 1 -34.16 24.86 7.96
N THR A 2 -34.33 23.54 8.09
CA THR A 2 -33.32 22.66 8.69
C THR A 2 -32.81 21.72 7.61
N SER A 3 -31.54 21.84 7.25
CA SER A 3 -30.86 20.95 6.31
C SER A 3 -30.96 19.50 6.80
N SER A 4 -31.62 18.66 6.00
CA SER A 4 -31.72 17.22 6.25
C SER A 4 -30.36 16.58 5.98
N VAL A 5 -29.64 16.21 7.04
CA VAL A 5 -28.43 15.41 6.95
C VAL A 5 -28.86 13.95 6.91
N ASP A 6 -28.72 13.34 5.73
CA ASP A 6 -29.06 11.95 5.47
C ASP A 6 -28.07 11.02 6.19
N PRO A 7 -28.50 10.20 7.17
CA PRO A 7 -27.63 9.32 7.96
C PRO A 7 -27.10 8.11 7.17
N LYS A 8 -27.45 7.98 5.89
CA LYS A 8 -26.95 6.90 5.01
C LYS A 8 -25.81 7.32 4.09
N ARG A 9 -25.31 8.55 4.19
CA ARG A 9 -24.17 9.00 3.38
C ARG A 9 -22.85 8.72 4.09
N THR A 10 -22.49 7.43 4.21
CA THR A 10 -21.09 7.06 4.20
C THR A 10 -20.57 7.32 2.79
N PRO A 11 -19.62 8.25 2.56
CA PRO A 11 -18.86 8.19 1.33
C PRO A 11 -18.02 6.92 1.44
N HIS A 12 -18.51 5.83 0.84
CA HIS A 12 -17.62 4.75 0.42
C HIS A 12 -16.57 5.41 -0.48
N PHE A 13 -15.41 5.69 0.10
CA PHE A 13 -14.25 6.29 -0.58
C PHE A 13 -13.62 5.34 -1.61
N THR A 14 -14.27 4.22 -1.85
CA THR A 14 -13.96 3.23 -2.85
C THR A 14 -15.23 3.02 -3.65
N SER A 15 -15.58 3.97 -4.53
CA SER A 15 -16.45 3.65 -5.66
C SER A 15 -15.65 2.70 -6.56
N GLN A 16 -15.71 1.41 -6.21
CA GLN A 16 -15.20 0.28 -6.99
C GLN A 16 -16.05 0.09 -8.25
N LYS A 17 -16.06 1.09 -9.13
CA LYS A 17 -16.42 0.89 -10.53
C LYS A 17 -15.15 0.97 -11.34
N VAL A 18 -14.87 -0.16 -12.00
CA VAL A 18 -13.82 -0.39 -12.99
C VAL A 18 -13.46 0.91 -13.73
N GLY A 19 -12.32 1.52 -13.41
CA GLY A 19 -11.74 2.60 -14.23
C GLY A 19 -11.15 3.79 -13.47
N ASP A 20 -11.90 4.38 -12.54
CA ASP A 20 -11.55 5.69 -11.97
C ASP A 20 -11.30 5.60 -10.45
N TYR A 21 -10.04 5.55 -10.07
CA TYR A 21 -9.63 5.88 -8.71
C TYR A 21 -9.57 7.39 -8.55
N ASP A 22 -10.06 7.92 -7.43
CA ASP A 22 -9.94 9.34 -7.12
C ASP A 22 -8.50 9.65 -6.65
N TRP A 23 -7.62 9.88 -7.62
CA TRP A 23 -6.19 10.13 -7.39
C TRP A 23 -5.92 11.40 -6.59
N GLN A 24 -6.81 12.40 -6.68
CA GLN A 24 -6.72 13.64 -5.91
C GLN A 24 -7.06 13.40 -4.44
N ALA A 25 -8.02 12.53 -4.19
CA ALA A 25 -8.40 12.14 -2.85
C ALA A 25 -7.36 11.24 -2.17
N LEU A 26 -6.67 10.39 -2.96
CA LEU A 26 -5.49 9.65 -2.53
C LEU A 26 -4.32 10.59 -2.15
N ALA A 27 -4.08 11.63 -2.95
CA ALA A 27 -3.02 12.63 -2.71
C ALA A 27 -3.21 13.42 -1.40
N LYS A 28 -4.47 13.65 -1.02
CA LYS A 28 -4.85 14.32 0.23
C LYS A 28 -4.69 13.42 1.47
N GLY A 29 -4.36 12.14 1.26
CA GLY A 29 -4.26 11.12 2.30
C GLY A 29 -5.62 10.51 2.61
N LEU A 30 -5.73 9.18 2.49
CA LEU A 30 -6.93 8.44 2.85
C LEU A 30 -7.20 8.59 4.37
N PRO A 31 -8.46 8.77 4.80
CA PRO A 31 -8.81 9.07 6.19
C PRO A 31 -8.55 7.96 7.23
N GLY A 32 -7.85 6.87 6.88
CA GLY A 32 -7.48 5.78 7.81
C GLY A 32 -6.00 5.73 8.20
N CYS A 33 -5.10 6.32 7.42
CA CYS A 33 -3.66 6.14 7.58
C CYS A 33 -2.94 7.17 8.45
N GLN A 34 -3.65 8.20 8.94
CA GLN A 34 -3.04 9.31 9.67
C GLN A 34 -2.44 8.92 11.03
N ASN A 35 -2.67 7.70 11.52
CA ASN A 35 -2.18 7.21 12.81
C ASN A 35 -1.13 6.10 12.73
N ILE A 36 -0.76 5.60 11.54
CA ILE A 36 0.29 4.59 11.40
C ILE A 36 1.64 5.31 11.45
N ARG A 37 2.38 5.15 12.55
CA ARG A 37 3.71 5.76 12.78
C ARG A 37 4.84 4.80 12.40
N GLY A 38 6.03 5.35 12.20
CA GLY A 38 7.23 4.58 11.86
C GLY A 38 7.36 4.26 10.37
N LYS A 39 8.29 3.37 10.02
CA LYS A 39 8.66 3.04 8.63
C LYS A 39 7.49 2.63 7.74
N LEU A 40 6.52 1.93 8.31
CA LEU A 40 5.33 1.51 7.57
C LEU A 40 4.47 2.71 7.16
N GLY A 41 4.29 3.68 8.06
CA GLY A 41 3.58 4.92 7.76
C GLY A 41 4.29 5.74 6.68
N GLU A 42 5.62 5.80 6.73
CA GLU A 42 6.43 6.44 5.69
C GLU A 42 6.28 5.76 4.33
N ASN A 43 6.26 4.42 4.29
CA ASN A 43 6.08 3.65 3.05
C ASN A 43 4.68 3.83 2.45
N ILE A 44 3.64 3.85 3.30
CA ILE A 44 2.27 4.14 2.88
C ILE A 44 2.16 5.55 2.32
N GLN A 45 2.73 6.55 3.01
CA GLN A 45 2.70 7.93 2.56
C GLN A 45 3.47 8.14 1.26
N PHE A 46 4.63 7.50 1.12
CA PHE A 46 5.41 7.50 -0.11
C PHE A 46 4.62 6.91 -1.28
N LEU A 47 4.09 5.68 -1.12
CA LEU A 47 3.30 5.03 -2.16
C LEU A 47 2.11 5.87 -2.57
N SER A 48 1.38 6.43 -1.61
CA SER A 48 0.23 7.28 -1.89
C SER A 48 0.63 8.49 -2.76
N ARG A 49 1.66 9.25 -2.35
CA ARG A 49 2.14 10.40 -3.14
C ARG A 49 2.66 9.99 -4.52
N PHE A 50 3.40 8.89 -4.58
CA PHE A 50 3.97 8.38 -5.82
C PHE A 50 2.87 7.98 -6.81
N ILE A 51 1.87 7.21 -6.36
CA ILE A 51 0.72 6.79 -7.17
C ILE A 51 -0.06 8.00 -7.67
N SER A 52 -0.32 8.99 -6.81
CA SER A 52 -1.00 10.22 -7.22
C SER A 52 -0.22 11.00 -8.28
N HIS A 53 1.11 11.02 -8.21
CA HIS A 53 1.94 11.66 -9.22
C HIS A 53 1.93 10.88 -10.54
N GLU A 54 2.23 9.58 -10.49
CA GLU A 54 2.30 8.72 -11.67
C GLU A 54 0.95 8.59 -12.39
N SER A 55 -0.16 8.54 -11.64
CA SER A 55 -1.50 8.48 -12.24
C SER A 55 -1.88 9.74 -13.03
N LEU A 56 -1.32 10.90 -12.69
CA LEU A 56 -1.61 12.18 -13.34
C LEU A 56 -0.61 12.53 -14.45
N TYR A 57 0.65 12.16 -14.27
CA TYR A 57 1.76 12.64 -15.11
C TYR A 57 2.60 11.53 -15.75
N GLY A 58 2.38 10.26 -15.38
CA GLY A 58 3.23 9.14 -15.73
C GLY A 58 2.45 7.92 -16.19
N ASP A 59 2.86 6.75 -15.70
CA ASP A 59 2.26 5.47 -16.08
C ASP A 59 1.00 5.15 -15.26
N SER A 60 -0.17 5.39 -15.87
CA SER A 60 -1.46 5.12 -15.24
C SER A 60 -1.71 3.63 -14.96
N GLU A 61 -1.10 2.70 -15.71
CA GLU A 61 -1.22 1.27 -15.45
C GLU A 61 -0.30 0.86 -14.29
N GLY A 62 0.91 1.41 -14.24
CA GLY A 62 1.82 1.26 -13.10
C GLY A 62 1.19 1.77 -11.80
N ALA A 63 0.54 2.94 -11.83
CA ALA A 63 -0.21 3.46 -10.69
C ALA A 63 -1.33 2.52 -10.22
N ARG A 64 -2.03 1.83 -11.14
CA ARG A 64 -3.07 0.84 -10.83
C ARG A 64 -2.54 -0.46 -10.23
N GLU A 65 -1.31 -0.87 -10.53
CA GLU A 65 -0.72 -2.02 -9.86
C GLU A 65 -0.19 -1.63 -8.47
N LEU A 66 0.40 -0.43 -8.34
CA LEU A 66 0.91 0.08 -7.07
C LEU A 66 -0.20 0.38 -6.06
N ILE A 67 -1.40 0.78 -6.48
CA ILE A 67 -2.53 0.95 -5.55
C ILE A 67 -2.95 -0.36 -4.89
N LYS A 68 -2.80 -1.51 -5.56
CA LYS A 68 -3.06 -2.82 -4.94
C LYS A 68 -2.08 -3.10 -3.82
N ALA A 69 -0.80 -2.73 -4.01
CA ALA A 69 0.21 -2.81 -2.97
C ALA A 69 -0.14 -1.89 -1.79
N LEU A 70 -0.54 -0.64 -2.05
CA LEU A 70 -0.98 0.28 -1.01
C LEU A 70 -2.14 -0.31 -0.18
N LEU A 71 -3.18 -0.82 -0.82
CA LEU A 71 -4.33 -1.43 -0.13
C LEU A 71 -3.93 -2.64 0.74
N LEU A 72 -2.91 -3.41 0.33
CA LEU A 72 -2.40 -4.53 1.14
C LEU A 72 -1.64 -4.07 2.38
N LEU A 73 -0.96 -2.91 2.33
CA LEU A 73 -0.33 -2.28 3.48
C LEU A 73 -1.36 -1.64 4.41
N GLU A 74 -2.46 -1.15 3.88
CA GLU A 74 -3.58 -0.59 4.67
C GLU A 74 -4.48 -1.67 5.30
N SER A 75 -4.31 -2.93 4.90
CA SER A 75 -5.08 -4.08 5.38
C SER A 75 -4.20 -5.13 6.08
N VAL A 76 -3.13 -4.71 6.77
CA VAL A 76 -2.25 -5.64 7.50
C VAL A 76 -2.99 -6.40 8.60
N ASP A 77 -3.86 -5.71 9.36
CA ASP A 77 -4.67 -6.31 10.43
C ASP A 77 -5.87 -7.14 9.92
N ALA A 78 -6.13 -7.14 8.61
CA ALA A 78 -7.26 -7.88 8.06
C ALA A 78 -7.03 -9.40 8.16
N PRO A 79 -8.11 -10.20 8.30
CA PRO A 79 -7.99 -11.66 8.34
C PRO A 79 -7.21 -12.21 7.15
N VAL A 80 -6.17 -13.01 7.45
CA VAL A 80 -5.31 -13.59 6.42
C VAL A 80 -6.04 -14.73 5.71
N SER A 81 -6.18 -14.61 4.39
CA SER A 81 -6.70 -15.67 3.53
C SER A 81 -5.65 -16.07 2.48
N THR A 82 -5.82 -17.23 1.87
CA THR A 82 -4.96 -17.70 0.77
C THR A 82 -4.98 -16.73 -0.42
N SER A 83 -6.12 -16.09 -0.68
CA SER A 83 -6.26 -15.06 -1.71
C SER A 83 -5.40 -13.84 -1.39
N VAL A 84 -5.47 -13.33 -0.15
CA VAL A 84 -4.66 -12.18 0.30
C VAL A 84 -3.16 -12.51 0.24
N ILE A 85 -2.74 -13.72 0.64
CA ILE A 85 -1.34 -14.17 0.52
C ILE A 85 -0.89 -14.17 -0.95
N SER A 86 -1.72 -14.73 -1.85
CA SER A 86 -1.44 -14.75 -3.29
C SER A 86 -1.31 -13.33 -3.88
N GLN A 87 -2.22 -12.43 -3.50
CA GLN A 87 -2.15 -11.02 -3.88
C GLN A 87 -0.88 -10.34 -3.34
N THR A 88 -0.50 -10.63 -2.09
CA THR A 88 0.74 -10.12 -1.48
C THR A 88 1.97 -10.54 -2.26
N ARG A 89 2.03 -11.81 -2.68
CA ARG A 89 3.12 -12.34 -3.50
C ARG A 89 3.17 -11.66 -4.86
N LYS A 90 2.03 -11.51 -5.54
CA LYS A 90 1.96 -10.81 -6.83
C LYS A 90 2.41 -9.35 -6.72
N SER A 91 1.97 -8.63 -5.69
CA SER A 91 2.41 -7.25 -5.45
C SER A 91 3.90 -7.17 -5.15
N LEU A 92 4.46 -8.13 -4.39
CA LEU A 92 5.90 -8.20 -4.15
C LEU A 92 6.70 -8.45 -5.44
N GLU A 93 6.26 -9.39 -6.28
CA GLU A 93 6.88 -9.65 -7.59
C GLU A 93 6.85 -8.40 -8.47
N TYR A 94 5.70 -7.74 -8.54
CA TYR A 94 5.54 -6.49 -9.29
C TYR A 94 6.49 -5.39 -8.79
N LEU A 95 6.54 -5.16 -7.48
CA LEU A 95 7.43 -4.16 -6.87
C LEU A 95 8.90 -4.46 -7.12
N THR A 96 9.28 -5.74 -7.10
CA THR A 96 10.66 -6.16 -7.37
C THR A 96 11.03 -5.90 -8.83
N ALA A 97 10.13 -6.20 -9.77
CA ALA A 97 10.32 -5.92 -11.19
C ALA A 97 10.36 -4.40 -11.46
N TYR A 98 9.43 -3.63 -10.87
CA TYR A 98 9.39 -2.18 -10.99
C TYR A 98 10.67 -1.52 -10.48
N ARG A 99 11.17 -1.97 -9.32
CA ARG A 99 12.47 -1.54 -8.81
C ARG A 99 13.61 -1.88 -9.77
N GLY A 100 13.63 -3.08 -10.35
CA GLY A 100 14.61 -3.45 -11.37
C GLY A 100 14.62 -2.47 -12.54
N MET A 101 13.43 -2.14 -13.06
CA MET A 101 13.29 -1.14 -14.12
C MET A 101 13.81 0.25 -13.71
N LEU A 102 13.52 0.71 -12.47
CA LEU A 102 14.03 1.99 -11.96
C LEU A 102 15.57 2.05 -11.98
N TYR A 103 16.23 0.96 -11.56
CA TYR A 103 17.69 0.88 -11.63
C TYR A 103 18.21 0.86 -13.08
N GLU A 104 17.54 0.12 -13.97
CA GLU A 104 17.93 0.03 -15.38
C GLU A 104 17.84 1.36 -16.12
N VAL A 105 16.82 2.17 -15.83
CA VAL A 105 16.63 3.49 -16.45
C VAL A 105 17.47 4.58 -15.79
N GLY A 106 18.24 4.26 -14.73
CA GLY A 106 19.03 5.23 -13.98
C GLY A 106 18.16 6.26 -13.25
N ALA A 107 17.03 5.83 -12.69
CA ALA A 107 16.18 6.69 -11.89
C ALA A 107 16.91 7.24 -10.65
N ASP A 108 16.32 8.27 -10.05
CA ASP A 108 16.89 8.92 -8.86
C ASP A 108 17.19 7.91 -7.74
N ALA A 109 18.35 8.09 -7.08
CA ALA A 109 18.84 7.15 -6.09
C ALA A 109 17.93 7.08 -4.85
N GLU A 110 17.34 8.22 -4.44
CA GLU A 110 16.39 8.25 -3.33
C GLU A 110 15.15 7.45 -3.69
N LEU A 111 14.63 7.61 -4.91
CA LEU A 111 13.49 6.83 -5.40
C LEU A 111 13.76 5.32 -5.38
N CYS A 112 14.91 4.89 -5.90
CA CYS A 112 15.33 3.49 -5.87
C CYS A 112 15.39 2.94 -4.43
N MET A 113 15.98 3.70 -3.51
CA MET A 113 16.03 3.33 -2.09
C MET A 113 14.64 3.20 -1.45
N ARG A 114 13.69 4.08 -1.80
CA ARG A 114 12.30 3.97 -1.30
C ARG A 114 11.63 2.70 -1.79
N PHE A 115 11.86 2.30 -3.03
CA PHE A 115 11.35 1.02 -3.55
C PHE A 115 12.04 -0.19 -2.91
N ASP A 116 13.32 -0.12 -2.57
CA ASP A 116 14.00 -1.17 -1.79
C ASP A 116 13.38 -1.35 -0.40
N GLN A 117 13.14 -0.25 0.32
CA GLN A 117 12.47 -0.27 1.61
C GLN A 117 11.06 -0.87 1.51
N LEU A 118 10.36 -0.58 0.42
CA LEU A 118 9.02 -1.09 0.16
C LEU A 118 9.04 -2.60 -0.14
N VAL A 119 9.97 -3.07 -0.98
CA VAL A 119 10.16 -4.51 -1.26
C VAL A 119 10.45 -5.27 0.03
N GLN A 120 11.33 -4.75 0.89
CA GLN A 120 11.63 -5.37 2.18
C GLN A 120 10.42 -5.40 3.12
N THR A 121 9.58 -4.36 3.08
CA THR A 121 8.32 -4.32 3.82
C THR A 121 7.37 -5.42 3.36
N PHE A 122 7.26 -5.63 2.05
CA PHE A 122 6.43 -6.69 1.49
C PHE A 122 6.96 -8.10 1.77
N HIS A 123 8.29 -8.30 1.78
CA HIS A 123 8.88 -9.55 2.24
C HIS A 123 8.50 -9.87 3.70
N SER A 124 8.60 -8.87 4.58
CA SER A 124 8.24 -9.03 6.00
C SER A 124 6.75 -9.31 6.17
N LEU A 125 5.89 -8.59 5.44
CA LEU A 125 4.45 -8.81 5.44
C LEU A 125 4.06 -10.19 4.92
N LEU A 126 4.68 -10.67 3.83
CA LEU A 126 4.44 -11.99 3.29
C LEU A 126 4.86 -13.08 4.29
N SER A 127 6.03 -12.93 4.91
CA SER A 127 6.52 -13.83 5.97
C SER A 127 5.57 -13.92 7.16
N LEU A 128 5.03 -12.79 7.62
CA LEU A 128 4.01 -12.77 8.68
C LEU A 128 2.71 -13.46 8.25
N ARG A 129 2.22 -13.17 7.04
CA ARG A 129 0.99 -13.77 6.51
C ARG A 129 1.12 -15.28 6.30
N ASP A 130 2.30 -15.77 5.89
CA ASP A 130 2.57 -17.21 5.80
C ASP A 130 2.58 -17.87 7.19
N LYS A 131 3.13 -17.20 8.22
CA LYS A 131 3.07 -17.65 9.61
C LYS A 131 1.66 -17.61 10.19
N ALA A 132 0.79 -16.70 9.72
CA ALA A 132 -0.59 -16.63 10.16
C ALA A 132 -1.41 -17.89 9.81
N ARG A 133 -0.98 -18.67 8.81
CA ARG A 133 -1.55 -20.00 8.53
C ARG A 133 -1.40 -20.98 9.69
N LEU A 134 -0.51 -20.69 10.64
CA LEU A 134 -0.29 -21.45 11.87
C LEU A 134 -1.15 -20.96 13.05
N GLY A 135 -2.11 -20.06 12.82
CA GLY A 135 -3.03 -19.54 13.84
C GLY A 135 -2.56 -18.26 14.55
N LEU A 136 -1.47 -17.64 14.07
CA LEU A 136 -0.99 -16.35 14.57
C LEU A 136 -1.73 -15.20 13.87
N MET A 137 -2.23 -14.21 14.60
CA MET A 137 -2.79 -13.01 13.97
C MET A 137 -1.65 -12.12 13.46
N CYS A 138 -1.71 -11.72 12.19
CA CYS A 138 -0.89 -10.64 11.65
C CYS A 138 -1.38 -9.30 12.21
N SER A 139 -0.48 -8.47 12.72
CA SER A 139 -0.83 -7.12 13.12
C SER A 139 0.20 -6.08 12.68
N TYR A 140 -0.23 -4.82 12.61
CA TYR A 140 0.66 -3.68 12.37
C TYR A 140 1.82 -3.62 13.36
N GLY A 141 1.58 -3.96 14.63
CA GLY A 141 2.63 -3.99 15.66
C GLY A 141 3.72 -5.01 15.37
N GLN A 142 3.35 -6.22 14.95
CA GLN A 142 4.31 -7.27 14.58
C GLN A 142 5.12 -6.88 13.34
N LEU A 143 4.46 -6.28 12.34
CA LEU A 143 5.13 -5.81 11.13
C LEU A 143 6.11 -4.69 11.47
N SER A 144 5.68 -3.66 12.22
CA SER A 144 6.57 -2.57 12.62
C SER A 144 7.78 -3.08 13.39
N GLN A 145 7.59 -3.98 14.34
CA GLN A 145 8.68 -4.57 15.11
C GLN A 145 9.69 -5.32 14.22
N GLN A 146 9.22 -6.08 13.21
CA GLN A 146 10.12 -6.73 12.26
C GLN A 146 10.89 -5.73 11.39
N LEU A 147 10.25 -4.63 10.98
CA LEU A 147 10.90 -3.58 10.18
C LEU A 147 11.93 -2.79 10.98
N ASP A 148 11.74 -2.66 12.28
CA ASP A 148 12.68 -2.01 13.19
C ASP A 148 13.88 -2.91 13.50
N ILE A 149 13.67 -4.23 13.65
CA ILE A 149 14.75 -5.21 13.88
C ILE A 149 15.62 -5.42 12.62
N ALA A 150 15.04 -5.26 11.42
CA ALA A 150 15.75 -5.44 10.16
C ALA A 150 16.53 -4.19 9.68
N SER A 151 16.58 -3.12 10.51
CA SER A 151 17.37 -1.89 10.30
C SER A 151 18.77 -2.03 10.86
#